data_AF-A0A7J7TB73-F1
#
_entry.id   AF-A0A7J7TB73-F1
#
_cell.length_a   1.000
_cell.length_b   1.000
_cell.length_c   1.000
_cell.angle_alpha   90.00
_cell.angle_beta   90.00
_cell.angle_gamma   90.00
#
_symmetry.space_group_name_H-M   'P 1'
#
loop_
_entity.id
_entity.type
_entity.pdbx_description
1 polymer ?
#
loop_
_entity_poly.entity_id
_entity_poly.type
_entity_poly.pdbx_seq_one_letter_code
_entity_poly.pdbx_strand_id
1 'polypeptide(L)'
;MDDKPNPGTLSESSEPLFSFGVIADIQYANLEDGYNYQGNRRRYYRHSLLHLQGAIEYWNQESTPPCCVLQLGDIIDGYNAQYKASERSLELVMNTFQRLRVPVHHTWGNHEFYNFSRDYLTNSKLNTKFLEDQIVHHPETVPSGSYYAYHFAPFPKFRFILLDAYDLSVLGVDQSSPKYQQCLRMLREHNPNMELNSPQGLSEPQFVQFNGGFSQEQLNWLNEVLTFSDTNQEKVVIVKGMQDPNLSQCHWSKMGQLKHQ
;
A
#
# COMPACT_ATOMS: atom_id res chain seq x y z
N MET A 1 27.08 -51.35 -21.95
CA MET A 1 28.04 -50.23 -21.91
C MET A 1 27.56 -49.21 -22.93
N ASP A 2 26.34 -48.70 -22.79
CA ASP A 2 25.86 -47.71 -21.82
C ASP A 2 25.84 -46.34 -22.51
N ASP A 3 24.93 -46.21 -23.48
CA ASP A 3 24.50 -44.91 -24.00
C ASP A 3 23.66 -44.23 -22.91
N LYS A 4 24.28 -43.32 -22.15
CA LYS A 4 23.54 -42.38 -21.31
C LYS A 4 23.02 -41.25 -22.19
N PRO A 5 21.71 -40.93 -22.17
CA PRO A 5 21.21 -39.73 -22.80
C PRO A 5 21.79 -38.51 -22.08
N ASN A 6 22.36 -37.61 -22.86
CA ASN A 6 22.78 -36.29 -22.41
C ASN A 6 21.53 -35.55 -21.87
N PRO A 7 21.50 -35.08 -20.60
CA PRO A 7 20.36 -34.31 -20.12
C PRO A 7 20.35 -33.00 -20.90
N GLY A 8 19.32 -32.83 -21.74
CA GLY A 8 19.12 -31.61 -22.50
C GLY A 8 19.15 -30.42 -21.57
N THR A 9 20.06 -29.49 -21.86
CA THR A 9 20.06 -28.16 -21.26
C THR A 9 18.72 -27.52 -21.61
N LEU A 10 17.80 -27.48 -20.65
CA LEU A 10 16.61 -26.64 -20.75
C LEU A 10 17.10 -25.21 -20.83
N SER A 11 17.12 -24.65 -22.04
CA SER A 11 17.25 -23.21 -22.21
C SER A 11 15.95 -22.59 -21.73
N GLU A 12 15.86 -22.30 -20.44
CA GLU A 12 14.79 -21.45 -19.89
C GLU A 12 15.03 -20.00 -20.35
N SER A 13 14.79 -19.74 -21.63
CA SER A 13 14.41 -18.41 -22.08
C SER A 13 12.89 -18.29 -21.86
N SER A 14 12.45 -18.29 -20.60
CA SER A 14 11.03 -18.07 -20.31
C SER A 14 10.75 -16.57 -20.42
N GLU A 15 10.14 -16.15 -21.52
CA GLU A 15 9.58 -14.81 -21.60
C GLU A 15 8.60 -14.59 -20.43
N PRO A 16 8.59 -13.39 -19.83
CA PRO A 16 7.66 -13.08 -18.74
C PRO A 16 6.21 -13.15 -19.24
N LEU A 17 5.31 -13.74 -18.45
CA LEU A 17 3.88 -13.81 -18.78
C LEU A 17 3.24 -12.41 -18.89
N PHE A 18 3.63 -11.53 -17.96
CA PHE A 18 3.29 -10.12 -17.94
C PHE A 18 4.31 -9.40 -17.02
N SER A 19 4.31 -8.08 -17.08
CA SER A 19 5.11 -7.22 -16.20
C SER A 19 4.22 -6.15 -15.58
N PHE A 20 4.59 -5.67 -14.39
CA PHE A 20 3.97 -4.51 -13.74
C PHE A 20 5.06 -3.69 -13.06
N GLY A 21 4.89 -2.37 -13.02
CA GLY A 21 5.82 -1.48 -12.32
C GLY A 21 5.48 -1.39 -10.83
N VAL A 22 6.49 -1.14 -9.99
CA VAL A 22 6.31 -0.86 -8.57
C VAL A 22 7.15 0.34 -8.19
N ILE A 23 6.56 1.29 -7.48
CA ILE A 23 7.26 2.42 -6.85
C ILE A 23 6.64 2.71 -5.50
N ALA A 24 7.45 3.17 -4.55
CA ALA A 24 7.00 3.40 -3.19
C ALA A 24 7.74 4.58 -2.57
N ASP A 25 7.15 5.15 -1.52
CA ASP A 25 7.77 6.19 -0.67
C ASP A 25 8.40 7.31 -1.49
N ILE A 26 7.66 7.81 -2.50
CA ILE A 26 8.09 8.96 -3.29
C ILE A 26 8.28 10.14 -2.32
N GLN A 27 7.38 10.32 -1.35
CA GLN A 27 7.47 11.30 -0.28
C GLN A 27 7.96 12.67 -0.77
N TYR A 28 7.41 13.13 -1.90
CA TYR A 28 7.82 14.41 -2.48
C TYR A 28 7.47 15.57 -1.54
N ALA A 29 8.42 16.49 -1.37
CA ALA A 29 8.17 17.81 -0.81
C ALA A 29 9.15 18.82 -1.40
N ASN A 30 8.72 20.07 -1.56
CA ASN A 30 9.60 21.14 -2.02
C ASN A 30 10.49 21.67 -0.89
N LEU A 31 11.33 20.79 -0.32
CA LEU A 31 12.20 21.06 0.82
C LEU A 31 13.64 20.65 0.52
N GLU A 32 14.59 21.23 1.24
CA GLU A 32 15.97 20.71 1.26
C GLU A 32 16.00 19.29 1.81
N ASP A 33 17.01 18.51 1.41
CA ASP A 33 17.20 17.16 1.93
C ASP A 33 17.22 17.15 3.46
N GLY A 34 16.53 16.17 4.04
CA GLY A 34 16.42 16.00 5.48
C GLY A 34 16.84 14.61 5.93
N TYR A 35 16.35 14.21 7.09
CA TYR A 35 16.57 12.89 7.64
C TYR A 35 15.23 12.29 8.10
N ASN A 36 15.17 10.97 8.19
CA ASN A 36 14.05 10.30 8.85
C ASN A 36 14.00 10.65 10.34
N TYR A 37 12.91 10.26 11.01
CA TYR A 37 12.69 10.52 12.43
C TYR A 37 13.86 10.07 13.33
N GLN A 38 14.52 8.96 13.00
CA GLN A 38 15.67 8.43 13.75
C GLN A 38 17.00 9.14 13.44
N GLY A 39 17.04 10.07 12.48
CA GLY A 39 18.24 10.79 12.08
C GLY A 39 19.29 9.94 11.35
N ASN A 40 18.99 8.68 11.03
CA ASN A 40 19.97 7.71 10.51
C ASN A 40 19.86 7.47 9.00
N ARG A 41 18.81 7.96 8.33
CA ARG A 41 18.64 7.87 6.88
C ARG A 41 18.30 9.23 6.30
N ARG A 42 19.02 9.61 5.24
CA ARG A 42 18.76 10.85 4.50
C ARG A 42 17.50 10.71 3.65
N ARG A 43 16.69 11.77 3.60
CA ARG A 43 15.49 11.89 2.76
C ARG A 43 15.74 12.95 1.69
N TYR A 44 15.54 12.59 0.42
CA TYR A 44 15.83 13.45 -0.73
C TYR A 44 14.55 13.98 -1.37
N TYR A 45 13.86 14.89 -0.68
CA TYR A 45 12.47 15.26 -0.99
C TYR A 45 12.22 15.80 -2.40
N ARG A 46 13.09 16.67 -2.93
CA ARG A 46 12.92 17.18 -4.31
C ARG A 46 13.37 16.17 -5.35
N HIS A 47 14.42 15.40 -5.05
CA HIS A 47 14.97 14.42 -5.99
C HIS A 47 14.03 13.24 -6.21
N SER A 48 13.13 12.94 -5.27
CA SER A 48 12.15 11.87 -5.47
C SER A 48 11.25 12.08 -6.69
N LEU A 49 10.96 13.34 -7.05
CA LEU A 49 10.23 13.66 -8.28
C LEU A 49 11.04 13.31 -9.53
N LEU A 50 12.37 13.50 -9.50
CA LEU A 50 13.25 13.10 -10.60
C LEU A 50 13.32 11.57 -10.74
N HIS A 51 13.35 10.85 -9.62
CA HIS A 51 13.27 9.38 -9.63
C HIS A 51 11.96 8.88 -10.21
N LEU A 52 10.83 9.51 -9.86
CA LEU A 52 9.54 9.20 -10.46
C LEU A 52 9.54 9.45 -11.97
N GLN A 53 10.08 10.60 -12.43
CA GLN A 53 10.19 10.91 -13.85
C GLN A 53 11.02 9.86 -14.60
N GLY A 54 12.17 9.49 -14.05
CA GLY A 54 13.03 8.45 -14.64
C GLY A 54 12.36 7.07 -14.69
N ALA A 55 11.64 6.67 -13.62
CA ALA A 55 10.89 5.43 -13.61
C ALA A 55 9.79 5.40 -14.68
N ILE A 56 9.04 6.50 -14.83
CA ILE A 56 8.01 6.63 -15.86
C ILE A 56 8.62 6.60 -17.27
N GLU A 57 9.75 7.27 -17.49
CA GLU A 57 10.46 7.23 -18.77
C GLU A 57 10.91 5.82 -19.11
N TYR A 58 11.48 5.13 -18.13
CA TYR A 58 11.91 3.74 -18.27
C TYR A 58 10.72 2.84 -18.68
N TRP A 59 9.63 2.84 -17.90
CA TRP A 59 8.46 2.00 -18.21
C TRP A 59 7.80 2.33 -19.55
N ASN A 60 7.80 3.60 -19.97
CA ASN A 60 7.25 4.02 -21.25
C ASN A 60 8.12 3.63 -22.46
N GLN A 61 9.40 3.33 -22.25
CA GLN A 61 10.38 2.96 -23.29
C GLN A 61 10.56 1.45 -23.44
N GLU A 62 10.08 0.65 -22.47
CA GLU A 62 10.06 -0.81 -22.57
C GLU A 62 9.34 -1.29 -23.85
N SER A 63 9.91 -2.29 -24.53
CA SER A 63 9.29 -2.88 -25.73
C SER A 63 7.93 -3.49 -25.44
N THR A 64 7.78 -4.03 -24.23
CA THR A 64 6.52 -4.53 -23.66
C THR A 64 6.26 -3.77 -22.37
N PRO A 65 5.50 -2.65 -22.42
CA PRO A 65 5.18 -1.87 -21.23
C PRO A 65 4.49 -2.70 -20.14
N PRO A 66 4.69 -2.35 -18.86
CA PRO A 66 3.98 -3.00 -17.77
C PRO A 66 2.46 -2.86 -17.91
N CYS A 67 1.68 -3.87 -17.54
CA CYS A 67 0.21 -3.82 -17.63
C CYS A 67 -0.39 -2.74 -16.71
N CYS A 68 0.27 -2.46 -15.59
CA CYS A 68 -0.05 -1.39 -14.66
C CYS A 68 1.17 -1.02 -13.81
N VAL A 69 1.05 0.05 -13.01
CA VAL A 69 2.02 0.41 -11.97
C VAL A 69 1.33 0.40 -10.61
N LEU A 70 1.98 -0.20 -9.62
CA LEU A 70 1.60 -0.12 -8.21
C LEU A 70 2.41 0.98 -7.54
N GLN A 71 1.74 2.02 -7.04
CA GLN A 71 2.34 3.01 -6.16
C GLN A 71 1.94 2.70 -4.71
N LEU A 72 2.93 2.33 -3.89
CA LEU A 72 2.71 1.69 -2.58
C LEU A 72 2.52 2.68 -1.41
N GLY A 73 1.86 3.81 -1.66
CA GLY A 73 1.60 4.83 -0.65
C GLY A 73 2.77 5.79 -0.46
N ASP A 74 2.56 6.76 0.41
CA ASP A 74 3.48 7.82 0.77
C ASP A 74 3.97 8.60 -0.46
N ILE A 75 3.03 9.12 -1.25
CA ILE A 75 3.28 9.82 -2.52
C ILE A 75 3.91 11.21 -2.29
N ILE A 76 3.49 11.91 -1.25
CA ILE A 76 4.03 13.20 -0.80
C ILE A 76 4.38 13.14 0.68
N ASP A 77 5.42 13.88 1.12
CA ASP A 77 5.81 13.86 2.53
C ASP A 77 4.79 14.61 3.42
N GLY A 78 4.74 14.28 4.71
CA GLY A 78 3.83 14.85 5.70
C GLY A 78 4.19 16.29 6.05
N TYR A 79 5.44 16.69 5.81
CA TYR A 79 5.86 18.09 5.91
C TYR A 79 5.06 19.02 4.99
N ASN A 80 4.53 18.54 3.86
CA ASN A 80 3.68 19.39 3.02
C ASN A 80 2.47 19.93 3.79
N ALA A 81 1.88 19.16 4.72
CA ALA A 81 0.80 19.64 5.58
C ALA A 81 1.27 20.78 6.49
N GLN A 82 2.45 20.63 7.10
CA GLN A 82 3.05 21.63 7.99
C GLN A 82 3.32 22.96 7.25
N TYR A 83 3.74 22.88 5.99
CA TYR A 83 3.99 24.03 5.12
C TYR A 83 2.78 24.46 4.28
N LYS A 84 1.59 23.88 4.49
CA LYS A 84 0.35 24.17 3.74
C LYS A 84 0.53 24.03 2.21
N ALA A 85 1.27 23.01 1.79
CA ALA A 85 1.63 22.74 0.41
C ALA A 85 1.06 21.42 -0.13
N SER A 86 0.26 20.68 0.65
CA SER A 86 -0.21 19.32 0.34
C SER A 86 -0.85 19.20 -1.04
N GLU A 87 -1.85 20.04 -1.36
CA GLU A 87 -2.56 19.97 -2.64
C GLU A 87 -1.64 20.29 -3.82
N ARG A 88 -0.81 21.33 -3.70
CA ARG A 88 0.15 21.74 -4.74
C ARG A 88 1.20 20.66 -4.99
N SER A 89 1.73 20.06 -3.93
CA SER A 89 2.70 18.97 -4.02
C SER A 89 2.07 17.71 -4.62
N LEU A 90 0.84 17.37 -4.22
CA LEU A 90 0.11 16.26 -4.81
C LEU A 90 -0.14 16.51 -6.30
N GLU A 91 -0.63 17.70 -6.68
CA GLU A 91 -0.87 18.06 -8.08
C GLU A 91 0.39 17.91 -8.93
N LEU A 92 1.54 18.35 -8.44
CA LEU A 92 2.82 18.21 -9.15
C LEU A 92 3.19 16.74 -9.41
N VAL A 93 3.06 15.89 -8.38
CA VAL A 93 3.35 14.46 -8.51
C VAL A 93 2.33 13.78 -9.44
N MET A 94 1.04 14.11 -9.31
CA MET A 94 0.00 13.55 -10.18
C MET A 94 0.17 13.98 -11.64
N ASN A 95 0.57 15.23 -11.91
CA ASN A 95 0.89 15.69 -13.26
C ASN A 95 2.09 14.94 -13.86
N THR A 96 3.01 14.47 -13.00
CA THR A 96 4.11 13.61 -13.44
C THR A 96 3.58 12.21 -13.81
N PHE A 97 2.71 11.62 -12.99
CA PHE A 97 2.05 10.34 -13.30
C PHE A 97 1.19 10.38 -14.57
N GLN A 98 0.61 11.52 -14.95
CA GLN A 98 -0.14 11.66 -16.21
C GLN A 98 0.67 11.36 -17.48
N ARG A 99 2.01 11.35 -17.38
CA ARG A 99 2.89 10.96 -18.50
C ARG A 99 2.97 9.44 -18.70
N LEU A 100 2.58 8.65 -17.71
CA LEU A 100 2.62 7.19 -17.78
C LEU A 100 1.49 6.69 -18.69
N ARG A 101 1.80 5.73 -19.57
CA ARG A 101 0.86 5.23 -20.59
C ARG A 101 -0.06 4.10 -20.09
N VAL A 102 0.12 3.68 -18.85
CA VAL A 102 -0.51 2.51 -18.24
C VAL A 102 -1.19 2.92 -16.93
N PRO A 103 -2.24 2.23 -16.48
CA PRO A 103 -2.94 2.58 -15.26
C PRO A 103 -2.03 2.50 -14.02
N VAL A 104 -2.32 3.35 -13.04
CA VAL A 104 -1.64 3.35 -11.74
C VAL A 104 -2.64 3.00 -10.65
N HIS A 105 -2.27 2.08 -9.77
CA HIS A 105 -3.02 1.75 -8.56
C HIS A 105 -2.31 2.40 -7.38
N HIS A 106 -3.01 3.30 -6.69
CA HIS A 106 -2.50 4.04 -5.54
C HIS A 106 -2.99 3.39 -4.25
N THR A 107 -2.08 2.94 -3.39
CA THR A 107 -2.40 2.63 -2.00
C THR A 107 -2.25 3.88 -1.15
N TRP A 108 -2.86 3.89 0.05
CA TRP A 108 -2.74 4.99 1.00
C TRP A 108 -1.89 4.56 2.20
N GLY A 109 -0.81 5.29 2.44
CA GLY A 109 0.10 5.17 3.57
C GLY A 109 -0.17 6.23 4.65
N ASN A 110 0.68 6.28 5.68
CA ASN A 110 0.54 7.27 6.74
C ASN A 110 0.72 8.70 6.23
N HIS A 111 1.58 8.91 5.23
CA HIS A 111 1.82 10.26 4.72
C HIS A 111 0.64 10.82 3.93
N GLU A 112 -0.19 9.98 3.31
CA GLU A 112 -1.49 10.43 2.78
C GLU A 112 -2.36 10.98 3.92
N PHE A 113 -2.45 10.28 5.06
CA PHE A 113 -3.27 10.68 6.20
C PHE A 113 -2.66 11.79 7.07
N TYR A 114 -1.36 12.07 6.93
CA TYR A 114 -0.77 13.31 7.47
C TYR A 114 -1.19 14.54 6.68
N ASN A 115 -1.45 14.38 5.39
CA ASN A 115 -1.77 15.47 4.48
C ASN A 115 -3.28 15.70 4.31
N PHE A 116 -4.07 14.62 4.33
CA PHE A 116 -5.45 14.66 3.87
C PHE A 116 -6.37 13.85 4.78
N SER A 117 -7.63 14.27 4.85
CA SER A 117 -8.70 13.45 5.42
C SER A 117 -9.05 12.29 4.49
N ARG A 118 -9.67 11.25 5.03
CA ARG A 118 -10.16 10.12 4.24
C ARG A 118 -11.22 10.54 3.21
N ASP A 119 -12.07 11.51 3.57
CA ASP A 119 -13.06 12.09 2.66
C ASP A 119 -12.39 12.80 1.48
N TYR A 120 -11.30 13.54 1.74
CA TYR A 120 -10.52 14.16 0.68
C TYR A 120 -9.92 13.09 -0.25
N LEU A 121 -9.25 12.08 0.31
CA LEU A 121 -8.61 11.01 -0.47
C LEU A 121 -9.61 10.27 -1.34
N THR A 122 -10.80 9.98 -0.82
CA THR A 122 -11.91 9.32 -1.54
C THR A 122 -12.38 10.13 -2.74
N ASN A 123 -12.29 11.46 -2.68
CA ASN A 123 -12.68 12.37 -3.76
C ASN A 123 -11.49 12.86 -4.60
N SER A 124 -10.28 12.31 -4.38
CA SER A 124 -9.05 12.75 -5.03
C SER A 124 -8.63 11.81 -6.17
N LYS A 125 -7.60 12.23 -6.93
CA LYS A 125 -6.95 11.39 -7.95
C LYS A 125 -6.23 10.16 -7.37
N LEU A 126 -6.04 10.10 -6.04
CA LEU A 126 -5.47 8.92 -5.36
C LEU A 126 -6.50 7.83 -5.11
N ASN A 127 -7.81 8.07 -5.35
CA ASN A 127 -8.80 7.02 -5.33
C ASN A 127 -8.84 6.32 -6.70
N THR A 128 -8.17 5.18 -6.78
CA THR A 128 -8.11 4.32 -7.98
C THR A 128 -9.01 3.10 -7.88
N LYS A 129 -9.96 3.09 -6.94
CA LYS A 129 -10.91 1.97 -6.76
C LYS A 129 -11.80 1.74 -7.98
N PHE A 130 -11.98 2.76 -8.84
CA PHE A 130 -12.69 2.58 -10.11
C PHE A 130 -11.99 1.61 -11.10
N LEU A 131 -10.74 1.20 -10.82
CA LEU A 131 -10.00 0.16 -11.54
C LEU A 131 -10.26 -1.26 -11.00
N GLU A 132 -11.17 -1.42 -10.03
CA GLU A 132 -11.51 -2.73 -9.48
C GLU A 132 -12.23 -3.63 -10.49
N ASP A 133 -12.02 -4.94 -10.37
CA ASP A 133 -12.83 -5.93 -11.06
C ASP A 133 -14.01 -6.36 -10.22
N GLN A 134 -15.07 -6.80 -10.90
CA GLN A 134 -16.24 -7.40 -10.29
C GLN A 134 -16.32 -8.86 -10.69
N ILE A 135 -16.41 -9.76 -9.71
CA ILE A 135 -16.59 -11.18 -9.97
C ILE A 135 -18.10 -11.45 -10.02
N VAL A 136 -18.60 -11.80 -11.22
CA VAL A 136 -20.00 -12.10 -11.43
C VAL A 136 -20.43 -13.27 -10.54
N HIS A 137 -21.60 -13.15 -9.90
CA HIS A 137 -22.17 -14.14 -8.98
C HIS A 137 -21.42 -14.36 -7.65
N HIS A 138 -20.46 -13.48 -7.31
CA HIS A 138 -19.71 -13.53 -6.05
C HIS A 138 -19.76 -12.18 -5.30
N PRO A 139 -20.94 -11.75 -4.82
CA PRO A 139 -21.11 -10.45 -4.16
C PRO A 139 -20.27 -10.28 -2.88
N GLU A 140 -19.89 -11.38 -2.23
CA GLU A 140 -19.00 -11.42 -1.06
C GLU A 140 -17.58 -10.92 -1.36
N THR A 141 -17.18 -10.92 -2.63
CA THR A 141 -15.88 -10.38 -3.08
C THR A 141 -15.91 -8.88 -3.33
N VAL A 142 -17.07 -8.23 -3.15
CA VAL A 142 -17.22 -6.77 -3.26
C VAL A 142 -16.81 -6.13 -1.93
N PRO A 143 -15.78 -5.26 -1.91
CA PRO A 143 -15.34 -4.59 -0.70
C PRO A 143 -16.42 -3.63 -0.20
N SER A 144 -16.57 -3.52 1.12
CA SER A 144 -17.49 -2.54 1.68
C SER A 144 -16.98 -1.10 1.48
N GLY A 145 -17.85 -0.12 1.78
CA GLY A 145 -17.48 1.29 1.77
C GLY A 145 -16.71 1.76 3.02
N SER A 146 -16.45 0.89 4.00
CA SER A 146 -15.86 1.26 5.29
C SER A 146 -14.33 1.39 5.28
N TYR A 147 -13.68 0.88 4.22
CA TYR A 147 -12.23 0.90 4.01
C TYR A 147 -11.88 1.08 2.52
N TYR A 148 -10.66 1.51 2.24
CA TYR A 148 -10.13 1.68 0.87
C TYR A 148 -9.37 0.42 0.41
N ALA A 149 -10.11 -0.61 0.05
CA ALA A 149 -9.58 -1.86 -0.49
C ALA A 149 -10.36 -2.29 -1.73
N TYR A 150 -9.68 -3.00 -2.64
CA TYR A 150 -10.26 -3.56 -3.85
C TYR A 150 -9.33 -4.61 -4.48
N HIS A 151 -9.85 -5.40 -5.42
CA HIS A 151 -9.06 -6.37 -6.19
C HIS A 151 -9.26 -6.18 -7.70
N PHE A 152 -8.32 -6.67 -8.50
CA PHE A 152 -8.36 -6.66 -9.96
C PHE A 152 -7.46 -7.76 -10.53
N ALA A 153 -7.65 -8.14 -11.79
CA ALA A 153 -6.94 -9.22 -12.47
C ALA A 153 -6.23 -8.70 -13.73
N PRO A 154 -4.98 -8.22 -13.63
CA PRO A 154 -4.27 -7.64 -14.78
C PRO A 154 -3.84 -8.66 -15.83
N PHE A 155 -3.87 -9.96 -15.50
CA PHE A 155 -3.52 -11.04 -16.40
C PHE A 155 -4.32 -12.30 -16.04
N PRO A 156 -4.68 -13.18 -17.01
CA PRO A 156 -5.39 -14.42 -16.71
C PRO A 156 -4.73 -15.23 -15.60
N LYS A 157 -5.52 -15.63 -14.60
CA LYS A 157 -5.07 -16.38 -13.42
C LYS A 157 -4.13 -15.59 -12.49
N PHE A 158 -4.05 -14.27 -12.59
CA PHE A 158 -3.37 -13.43 -11.61
C PHE A 158 -4.31 -12.37 -11.06
N ARG A 159 -4.45 -12.34 -9.74
CA ARG A 159 -5.28 -11.37 -9.02
C ARG A 159 -4.42 -10.53 -8.09
N PHE A 160 -4.63 -9.23 -8.14
CA PHE A 160 -3.99 -8.26 -7.27
C PHE A 160 -5.03 -7.75 -6.29
N ILE A 161 -4.64 -7.65 -5.02
CA ILE A 161 -5.52 -7.19 -3.93
C ILE A 161 -4.84 -6.02 -3.24
N LEU A 162 -5.47 -4.85 -3.29
CA LEU A 162 -5.04 -3.67 -2.52
C LEU A 162 -5.78 -3.65 -1.18
N LEU A 163 -5.02 -3.53 -0.10
CA LEU A 163 -5.53 -3.45 1.27
C LEU A 163 -5.34 -2.03 1.86
N ASP A 164 -6.29 -1.64 2.69
CA ASP A 164 -6.23 -0.46 3.54
C ASP A 164 -5.53 -0.80 4.86
N ALA A 165 -4.21 -0.55 4.91
CA ALA A 165 -3.40 -0.77 6.11
C ALA A 165 -3.66 0.23 7.25
N TYR A 166 -4.53 1.22 7.01
CA TYR A 166 -4.93 2.25 7.96
C TYR A 166 -6.44 2.21 8.24
N ASP A 167 -7.09 1.10 7.90
CA ASP A 167 -8.48 0.82 8.26
C ASP A 167 -8.64 0.93 9.78
N LEU A 168 -7.80 0.21 10.54
CA LEU A 168 -7.62 0.44 11.98
C LEU A 168 -6.38 1.32 12.21
N SER A 169 -6.58 2.61 12.41
CA SER A 169 -5.52 3.53 12.79
C SER A 169 -6.06 4.71 13.58
N VAL A 170 -5.16 5.44 14.26
CA VAL A 170 -5.43 6.78 14.79
C VAL A 170 -5.18 7.87 13.73
N LEU A 171 -4.69 7.50 12.54
CA LEU A 171 -4.57 8.37 11.38
C LEU A 171 -5.74 8.12 10.42
N GLY A 172 -6.23 9.18 9.77
CA GLY A 172 -7.26 9.04 8.74
C GLY A 172 -8.63 8.58 9.24
N VAL A 173 -8.86 8.59 10.56
CA VAL A 173 -10.13 8.23 11.20
C VAL A 173 -10.59 9.43 12.04
N ASP A 174 -11.89 9.76 11.98
CA ASP A 174 -12.47 10.84 12.78
C ASP A 174 -12.27 10.57 14.29
N GLN A 175 -11.66 11.52 14.98
CA GLN A 175 -11.33 11.43 16.40
C GLN A 175 -12.56 11.27 17.31
N SER A 176 -13.73 11.73 16.84
CA SER A 176 -15.00 11.56 17.54
C SER A 176 -15.59 10.15 17.39
N SER A 177 -15.09 9.35 16.44
CA SER A 177 -15.66 8.04 16.13
C SER A 177 -15.31 6.96 17.17
N PRO A 178 -16.20 5.97 17.40
CA PRO A 178 -15.89 4.80 18.23
C PRO A 178 -14.65 4.04 17.74
N LYS A 179 -14.43 3.99 16.42
CA LYS A 179 -13.30 3.33 15.77
C LYS A 179 -11.97 3.95 16.17
N TYR A 180 -11.87 5.28 16.14
CA TYR A 180 -10.68 6.00 16.60
C TYR A 180 -10.39 5.73 18.07
N GLN A 181 -11.42 5.81 18.93
CA GLN A 181 -11.27 5.58 20.36
C GLN A 181 -10.80 4.14 20.66
N GLN A 182 -11.27 3.15 19.90
CA GLN A 182 -10.78 1.77 19.97
C GLN A 182 -9.31 1.66 19.56
N CYS A 183 -8.93 2.25 18.42
CA CYS A 183 -7.55 2.22 17.93
C CYS A 183 -6.60 2.94 18.90
N LEU A 184 -7.00 4.08 19.46
CA LEU A 184 -6.20 4.83 20.43
C LEU A 184 -6.00 4.05 21.73
N ARG A 185 -7.05 3.38 22.24
CA ARG A 185 -6.92 2.52 23.42
C ARG A 185 -5.94 1.38 23.18
N MET A 186 -6.08 0.68 22.06
CA MET A 186 -5.18 -0.42 21.69
C MET A 186 -3.73 0.05 21.53
N LEU A 187 -3.52 1.18 20.86
CA LEU A 187 -2.20 1.79 20.72
C LEU A 187 -1.60 2.12 22.09
N ARG A 188 -2.36 2.76 22.99
CA ARG A 188 -1.90 3.13 24.33
C ARG A 188 -1.65 1.94 25.26
N GLU A 189 -2.37 0.84 25.06
CA GLU A 189 -2.15 -0.42 25.79
C GLU A 189 -0.78 -1.03 25.49
N HIS A 190 -0.34 -0.95 24.23
CA HIS A 190 0.93 -1.54 23.78
C HIS A 190 2.08 -0.52 23.71
N ASN A 191 1.77 0.77 23.71
CA ASN A 191 2.74 1.87 23.62
C ASN A 191 2.55 2.88 24.75
N PRO A 192 3.29 2.70 25.87
CA PRO A 192 3.25 3.62 27.01
C PRO A 192 4.06 4.91 26.76
N ASN A 193 4.72 5.06 25.61
CA ASN A 193 5.54 6.24 25.33
C ASN A 193 4.69 7.50 25.22
N MET A 194 5.25 8.63 25.67
CA MET A 194 4.63 9.94 25.46
C MET A 194 4.58 10.30 23.97
N GLU A 195 5.71 10.09 23.28
CA GLU A 195 5.82 10.16 21.82
C GLU A 195 5.40 8.83 21.21
N LEU A 196 4.16 8.78 20.69
CA LEU A 196 3.56 7.55 20.18
C LEU A 196 4.19 7.04 18.88
N ASN A 197 5.00 7.86 18.19
CA ASN A 197 5.81 7.38 17.06
C ASN A 197 7.09 6.66 17.50
N SER A 198 7.44 6.68 18.79
CA SER A 198 8.66 6.01 19.27
C SER A 198 8.42 4.52 19.49
N PRO A 199 9.16 3.62 18.81
CA PRO A 199 9.15 2.19 19.10
C PRO A 199 10.11 1.82 20.26
N GLN A 200 10.84 2.80 20.83
CA GLN A 200 11.85 2.55 21.85
C GLN A 200 11.22 1.89 23.09
N GLY A 201 11.78 0.75 23.49
CA GLY A 201 11.35 0.04 24.70
C GLY A 201 10.06 -0.77 24.57
N LEU A 202 9.45 -0.83 23.38
CA LEU A 202 8.25 -1.64 23.15
C LEU A 202 8.62 -3.12 22.93
N SER A 203 7.87 -4.03 23.54
CA SER A 203 7.94 -5.47 23.23
C SER A 203 7.41 -5.77 21.83
N GLU A 204 6.43 -4.98 21.40
CA GLU A 204 5.78 -5.06 20.10
C GLU A 204 5.97 -3.72 19.39
N PRO A 205 7.12 -3.52 18.73
CA PRO A 205 7.55 -2.21 18.25
C PRO A 205 6.69 -1.71 17.07
N GLN A 206 5.79 -2.53 16.53
CA GLN A 206 4.78 -2.15 15.54
C GLN A 206 3.66 -1.27 16.08
N PHE A 207 3.41 -1.23 17.40
CA PHE A 207 2.37 -0.38 17.99
C PHE A 207 2.84 1.07 18.12
N VAL A 208 2.99 1.74 16.99
CA VAL A 208 3.38 3.15 16.90
C VAL A 208 2.35 3.92 16.08
N GLN A 209 2.20 5.22 16.34
CA GLN A 209 1.15 6.05 15.75
C GLN A 209 1.19 6.12 14.22
N PHE A 210 2.37 5.99 13.60
CA PHE A 210 2.51 5.98 12.15
C PHE A 210 2.10 4.66 11.48
N ASN A 211 1.77 3.62 12.25
CA ASN A 211 1.27 2.35 11.74
C ASN A 211 -0.27 2.26 11.82
N GLY A 212 -0.79 1.15 11.33
CA GLY A 212 -2.19 0.76 11.42
C GLY A 212 -2.36 -0.75 11.31
N GLY A 213 -3.60 -1.19 11.23
CA GLY A 213 -4.00 -2.57 11.07
C GLY A 213 -5.24 -2.72 10.19
N PHE A 214 -5.66 -3.97 10.02
CA PHE A 214 -6.81 -4.35 9.21
C PHE A 214 -7.98 -4.70 10.12
N SER A 215 -9.19 -4.21 9.83
CA SER A 215 -10.37 -4.63 10.58
C SER A 215 -10.73 -6.07 10.26
N GLN A 216 -11.49 -6.70 11.15
CA GLN A 216 -12.04 -8.03 10.89
C GLN A 216 -12.94 -8.04 9.64
N GLU A 217 -13.66 -6.94 9.37
CA GLU A 217 -14.47 -6.78 8.17
C GLU A 217 -13.63 -6.88 6.89
N GLN A 218 -12.50 -6.16 6.84
CA GLN A 218 -11.57 -6.20 5.72
C GLN A 218 -10.89 -7.57 5.59
N LEU A 219 -10.53 -8.21 6.70
CA LEU A 219 -9.92 -9.55 6.68
C LEU A 219 -10.90 -10.63 6.22
N ASN A 220 -12.19 -10.52 6.58
CA ASN A 220 -13.23 -11.41 6.09
C ASN A 220 -13.40 -11.25 4.58
N TRP A 221 -13.50 -10.01 4.08
CA TRP A 221 -13.54 -9.75 2.63
C TRP A 221 -12.31 -10.31 1.91
N LEU A 222 -11.11 -10.09 2.45
CA LEU A 222 -9.88 -10.67 1.90
C LEU A 222 -9.99 -12.20 1.82
N ASN A 223 -10.49 -12.85 2.86
CA ASN A 223 -10.69 -14.31 2.87
C ASN A 223 -11.64 -14.78 1.75
N GLU A 224 -12.72 -14.06 1.47
CA GLU A 224 -13.64 -14.40 0.37
C GLU A 224 -12.94 -14.29 -1.00
N VAL A 225 -12.17 -13.23 -1.23
CA VAL A 225 -11.40 -13.04 -2.48
C VAL A 225 -10.33 -14.14 -2.64
N LEU A 226 -9.64 -14.50 -1.55
CA LEU A 226 -8.64 -15.58 -1.56
C LEU A 226 -9.29 -16.94 -1.79
N THR A 227 -10.43 -17.22 -1.17
CA THR A 227 -11.18 -18.47 -1.36
C THR A 227 -11.61 -18.62 -2.82
N PHE A 228 -12.14 -17.55 -3.42
CA PHE A 228 -12.43 -17.53 -4.85
C PHE A 228 -11.19 -17.81 -5.70
N SER A 229 -10.06 -17.15 -5.37
CA SER A 229 -8.80 -17.29 -6.10
C SER A 229 -8.27 -18.73 -6.05
N ASP A 230 -8.35 -19.38 -4.88
CA ASP A 230 -7.93 -20.77 -4.68
C ASP A 230 -8.79 -21.74 -5.51
N THR A 231 -10.13 -21.60 -5.47
CA THR A 231 -11.05 -22.40 -6.29
C THR A 231 -10.77 -22.25 -7.78
N ASN A 232 -10.38 -21.05 -8.21
CA ASN A 232 -10.09 -20.73 -9.60
C ASN A 232 -8.63 -20.88 -9.99
N GLN A 233 -7.76 -21.37 -9.10
CA GLN A 233 -6.33 -21.57 -9.32
C GLN A 233 -5.60 -20.28 -9.77
N GLU A 234 -6.01 -19.13 -9.22
CA GLU A 234 -5.34 -17.86 -9.45
C GLU A 234 -4.12 -17.69 -8.54
N LYS A 235 -3.10 -16.99 -9.03
CA LYS A 235 -1.98 -16.50 -8.22
C LYS A 235 -2.31 -15.11 -7.71
N VAL A 236 -2.10 -14.90 -6.41
CA VAL A 236 -2.49 -13.65 -5.75
C VAL A 236 -1.27 -12.82 -5.38
N VAL A 237 -1.31 -11.52 -5.70
CA VAL A 237 -0.38 -10.50 -5.22
C VAL A 237 -1.13 -9.57 -4.28
N ILE A 238 -0.70 -9.51 -3.01
CA ILE A 238 -1.29 -8.60 -2.02
C ILE A 238 -0.42 -7.36 -1.90
N VAL A 239 -1.08 -6.20 -1.94
CA VAL A 239 -0.47 -4.88 -1.97
C VAL A 239 -1.07 -4.04 -0.84
N LYS A 240 -0.24 -3.29 -0.11
CA LYS A 240 -0.70 -2.37 0.94
C LYS A 240 0.17 -1.12 0.99
N GLY A 241 -0.34 -0.04 1.59
CA GLY A 241 0.48 1.13 1.93
C GLY A 241 1.64 0.74 2.84
N MET A 242 2.83 1.30 2.60
CA MET A 242 4.01 0.95 3.36
C MET A 242 3.88 1.40 4.83
N GLN A 243 4.27 0.50 5.73
CA GLN A 243 4.52 0.75 7.15
C GLN A 243 6.01 0.42 7.36
N ASP A 244 6.68 0.97 8.38
CA ASP A 244 8.13 0.74 8.56
C ASP A 244 8.46 -0.77 8.44
N PRO A 245 9.25 -1.18 7.43
CA PRO A 245 9.49 -2.59 7.14
C PRO A 245 10.24 -3.32 8.26
N ASN A 246 10.93 -2.60 9.15
CA ASN A 246 11.59 -3.19 10.33
C ASN A 246 10.61 -3.47 11.47
N LEU A 247 9.41 -2.91 11.39
CA LEU A 247 8.34 -3.06 12.37
C LEU A 247 7.18 -3.89 11.82
N SER A 248 7.16 -4.20 10.52
CA SER A 248 6.05 -4.87 9.84
C SER A 248 6.08 -6.40 9.96
N GLN A 249 6.27 -6.96 11.15
CA GLN A 249 5.82 -8.34 11.38
C GLN A 249 4.30 -8.32 11.54
N CYS A 250 3.59 -8.89 10.56
CA CYS A 250 2.15 -8.98 10.56
C CYS A 250 1.68 -10.01 11.62
N HIS A 251 1.51 -9.57 12.87
CA HIS A 251 0.92 -10.38 13.95
C HIS A 251 -0.58 -10.10 14.18
N TRP A 252 -1.21 -9.31 13.31
CA TRP A 252 -2.64 -8.95 13.44
C TRP A 252 -3.60 -10.16 13.29
N SER A 253 -3.13 -11.32 12.84
CA SER A 253 -3.92 -12.56 12.77
C SER A 253 -4.24 -13.20 14.13
N LYS A 254 -3.63 -12.77 15.24
CA LYS A 254 -3.97 -13.29 16.58
C LYS A 254 -5.13 -12.58 17.28
N MET A 255 -5.67 -11.49 16.74
CA MET A 255 -6.63 -10.65 17.46
C MET A 255 -8.11 -10.90 17.13
N GLY A 256 -8.42 -11.76 16.15
CA GLY A 256 -9.81 -12.15 15.83
C GLY A 256 -10.47 -13.12 16.83
N GLN A 257 -9.77 -13.56 17.88
CA GLN A 257 -10.31 -14.54 18.86
C GLN A 257 -10.73 -13.97 20.22
N LEU A 258 -10.65 -12.66 20.43
CA LEU A 258 -11.10 -12.07 21.69
C LEU A 258 -12.53 -11.53 21.57
N LYS A 259 -13.48 -12.42 21.93
CA LYS A 259 -14.78 -12.20 22.62
C LYS A 259 -15.99 -12.85 21.93
N HIS A 260 -16.11 -14.16 22.11
CA HIS A 260 -17.38 -14.76 22.53
C HIS A 260 -17.20 -15.37 23.92
N GLN A 261 -17.54 -14.58 24.94
CA GLN A 261 -18.13 -15.05 26.19
C GLN A 261 -19.37 -14.21 26.43
#